data_AF-A0A837NIN6-F1
#
_entry.id   AF-A0A837NIN6-F1
#
_cell.length_a   1.000
_cell.length_b   1.000
_cell.length_c   1.000
_cell.angle_alpha   90.00
_cell.angle_beta   90.00
_cell.angle_gamma   90.00
#
_symmetry.space_group_name_H-M   'P 1'
#
loop_
_entity.id
_entity.type
_entity.pdbx_description
1 polymer ?
#
loop_
_entity_poly.entity_id
_entity_poly.type
_entity_poly.pdbx_seq_one_letter_code
_entity_poly.pdbx_strand_id
1 'polypeptide(L)'
;MIEEPDWSTHAITSAISPRFLELYASIMMQQAVIEYELQICIALLLKLDYERVQILTAELSYRQLVALVSSSMLKFNDSSSERFKEFRYALAKLDEFEKLRNDLAHSIWMHSPDGIGKSGAKRMKTTSKRKAGLKVLEEEYSEEELEKQWKRGNFFIRELRKRVEATVS
;
A
#
# COMPACT_ATOMS: atom_id res chain seq x y z
N MET A 1 14.97 -25.94 -34.41
CA MET A 1 15.49 -24.91 -33.50
C MET A 1 14.47 -23.79 -33.56
N ILE A 2 13.75 -23.49 -32.49
CA ILE A 2 12.84 -22.34 -32.47
C ILE A 2 13.73 -21.14 -32.16
N GLU A 3 13.88 -20.22 -33.10
CA GLU A 3 14.60 -18.96 -32.87
C GLU A 3 13.80 -18.10 -31.89
N GLU A 4 14.49 -17.50 -30.92
CA GLU A 4 13.82 -16.56 -30.02
C GLU A 4 13.25 -15.40 -30.85
N PRO A 5 11.96 -15.05 -30.65
CA PRO A 5 11.37 -13.95 -31.38
C PRO A 5 12.09 -12.65 -31.03
N ASP A 6 12.17 -11.73 -31.98
CA ASP A 6 12.65 -10.38 -31.74
C ASP A 6 11.67 -9.65 -30.79
N TRP A 7 11.97 -9.75 -29.49
CA TRP A 7 11.19 -9.14 -28.43
C TRP A 7 11.13 -7.60 -28.53
N SER A 8 11.95 -6.96 -29.37
CA SER A 8 11.89 -5.51 -29.59
C SER A 8 10.68 -5.08 -30.45
N THR A 9 10.14 -5.98 -31.28
CA THR A 9 9.03 -5.69 -32.21
C THR A 9 7.66 -6.11 -31.69
N HIS A 10 7.63 -7.06 -30.75
CA HIS A 10 6.40 -7.67 -30.21
C HIS A 10 6.23 -7.47 -28.70
N ALA A 11 7.22 -6.86 -28.03
CA ALA A 11 6.91 -6.28 -26.74
C ALA A 11 5.81 -5.26 -26.99
N ILE A 12 4.66 -5.48 -26.36
CA ILE A 12 3.87 -4.39 -25.83
C ILE A 12 4.85 -3.65 -24.89
N THR A 13 5.78 -2.87 -25.46
CA THR A 13 6.61 -1.93 -24.73
C THR A 13 5.61 -1.15 -23.93
N SER A 14 5.73 -1.21 -22.60
CA SER A 14 4.67 -0.76 -21.73
C SER A 14 4.24 0.61 -22.21
N ALA A 15 2.97 0.76 -22.59
CA ALA A 15 2.44 2.04 -23.04
C ALA A 15 2.69 3.14 -21.97
N ILE A 16 2.93 2.67 -20.74
CA ILE A 16 3.32 3.34 -19.52
C ILE A 16 4.84 3.55 -19.45
N SER A 17 5.29 4.69 -18.96
CA SER A 17 6.72 4.97 -18.77
C SER A 17 7.41 3.96 -17.82
N PRO A 18 8.71 3.66 -18.01
CA PRO A 18 9.47 2.82 -17.08
C PRO A 18 9.45 3.35 -15.64
N ARG A 19 9.55 4.67 -15.47
CA ARG A 19 9.53 5.31 -14.15
C ARG A 19 8.20 5.07 -13.42
N PHE A 20 7.07 5.13 -14.11
CA PHE A 20 5.78 4.80 -13.51
C PHE A 20 5.73 3.33 -13.07
N LEU A 21 6.26 2.40 -13.89
CA LEU A 21 6.31 0.98 -13.52
C LEU A 21 7.21 0.71 -12.29
N GLU A 22 8.35 1.40 -12.19
CA GLU A 22 9.21 1.34 -11.00
C GLU A 22 8.47 1.81 -9.74
N LEU A 23 7.76 2.94 -9.83
CA LEU A 23 7.00 3.49 -8.72
C LEU A 23 5.82 2.59 -8.34
N TYR A 24 5.12 2.04 -9.33
CA TYR A 24 4.08 1.04 -9.14
C TYR A 24 4.63 -0.18 -8.36
N ALA A 25 5.74 -0.77 -8.84
CA ALA A 25 6.36 -1.92 -8.19
C ALA A 25 6.82 -1.58 -6.76
N SER A 26 7.38 -0.38 -6.57
CA SER A 26 7.80 0.10 -5.25
C SER A 26 6.64 0.18 -4.26
N ILE A 27 5.47 0.67 -4.70
CA ILE A 27 4.25 0.72 -3.88
C ILE A 27 3.74 -0.69 -3.56
N MET A 28 3.76 -1.61 -4.52
CA MET A 28 3.34 -3.01 -4.30
C MET A 28 4.23 -3.71 -3.26
N MET A 29 5.55 -3.56 -3.38
CA MET A 29 6.52 -4.16 -2.46
C MET A 29 6.46 -3.53 -1.07
N GLN A 30 6.18 -2.23 -0.98
CA GLN A 30 6.05 -1.53 0.28
C GLN A 30 4.92 -2.08 1.15
N GLN A 31 3.88 -2.67 0.57
CA GLN A 31 2.82 -3.32 1.35
C GLN A 31 3.36 -4.45 2.24
N ALA A 32 4.25 -5.29 1.72
CA ALA A 32 4.86 -6.36 2.50
C ALA A 32 5.71 -5.80 3.66
N VAL A 33 6.40 -4.68 3.43
CA VAL A 33 7.15 -3.97 4.49
C VAL A 33 6.21 -3.41 5.56
N ILE A 34 5.08 -2.82 5.16
CA ILE A 34 4.08 -2.31 6.10
C ILE A 34 3.52 -3.43 6.96
N GLU A 35 3.14 -4.57 6.37
CA GLU A 35 2.64 -5.73 7.12
C GLU A 35 3.68 -6.27 8.10
N TYR A 36 4.93 -6.37 7.67
CA TYR A 36 6.04 -6.77 8.54
C TYR A 36 6.23 -5.81 9.73
N GLU A 37 6.20 -4.50 9.50
CA GLU A 37 6.32 -3.50 10.58
C GLU A 37 5.09 -3.51 11.51
N LEU A 38 3.89 -3.82 11.00
CA LEU A 38 2.72 -4.05 11.86
C LEU A 38 2.92 -5.28 12.74
N GLN A 39 3.50 -6.37 12.22
CA GLN A 39 3.84 -7.55 13.03
C GLN A 39 4.86 -7.21 14.12
N ILE A 40 5.88 -6.39 13.82
CA ILE A 40 6.80 -5.87 14.84
C ILE A 40 6.05 -5.08 15.92
N CYS A 41 5.14 -4.19 15.53
CA CYS A 41 4.33 -3.43 16.49
C CYS A 41 3.50 -4.35 17.39
N ILE A 42 2.91 -5.42 16.84
CA ILE A 42 2.19 -6.45 17.61
C ILE A 42 3.13 -7.15 18.60
N ALA A 43 4.31 -7.56 18.15
CA ALA A 43 5.30 -8.22 19.00
C ALA A 43 5.70 -7.35 20.20
N LEU A 44 5.93 -6.05 19.97
CA LEU A 44 6.26 -5.08 21.02
C LEU A 44 5.12 -4.93 22.03
N LEU A 45 3.89 -4.71 21.56
CA LEU A 45 2.73 -4.47 22.43
C LEU A 45 2.33 -5.71 23.23
N LEU A 46 2.48 -6.89 22.65
CA LEU A 46 2.12 -8.16 23.29
C LEU A 46 3.30 -8.83 24.01
N LYS A 47 4.50 -8.26 23.93
CA LYS A 47 5.75 -8.83 24.49
C LYS A 47 5.99 -10.26 24.02
N LEU A 48 5.78 -10.50 22.73
CA LEU A 48 5.99 -11.79 22.10
C LEU A 48 7.35 -11.82 21.39
N ASP A 49 7.98 -13.00 21.39
CA ASP A 49 9.11 -13.28 20.51
C ASP A 49 8.65 -13.37 19.04
N TYR A 50 9.64 -13.41 18.14
CA TYR A 50 9.40 -13.42 16.70
C TYR A 50 8.63 -14.67 16.23
N GLU A 51 8.90 -15.83 16.82
CA GLU A 51 8.24 -17.08 16.41
C GLU A 51 6.74 -17.04 16.77
N ARG A 52 6.40 -16.62 17.99
CA ARG A 52 5.02 -16.50 18.45
C ARG A 52 4.24 -15.47 17.68
N VAL A 53 4.85 -14.33 17.31
CA VAL A 53 4.15 -13.33 16.49
C VAL A 53 3.91 -13.84 15.07
N GLN A 54 4.85 -14.59 14.47
CA GLN A 54 4.64 -15.20 13.16
C GLN A 54 3.48 -16.20 13.19
N ILE A 55 3.44 -17.09 14.19
CA ILE A 55 2.32 -18.03 14.38
C ILE A 55 0.98 -17.29 14.53
N LEU A 56 0.95 -16.22 15.34
CA LEU A 56 -0.25 -15.43 15.58
C LEU A 56 -0.74 -14.69 14.32
N THR A 57 0.18 -14.25 13.46
CA THR A 57 -0.11 -13.31 12.38
C THR A 57 -0.10 -13.91 10.98
N ALA A 58 0.31 -15.19 10.83
CA ALA A 58 0.51 -15.84 9.53
C ALA A 58 -0.67 -15.74 8.56
N GLU A 59 -1.90 -15.83 9.06
CA GLU A 59 -3.13 -15.81 8.26
C GLU A 59 -3.91 -14.49 8.39
N LEU A 60 -3.30 -13.47 9.02
CA LEU A 60 -3.95 -12.18 9.20
C LEU A 60 -3.72 -11.29 7.98
N SER A 61 -4.81 -10.86 7.37
CA SER A 61 -4.79 -9.77 6.38
C SER A 61 -4.33 -8.45 7.02
N TYR A 62 -3.86 -7.50 6.20
CA TYR A 62 -3.59 -6.12 6.60
C TYR A 62 -4.66 -5.54 7.57
N ARG A 63 -5.95 -5.68 7.23
CA ARG A 63 -7.04 -5.15 8.07
C ARG A 63 -7.07 -5.79 9.45
N GLN A 64 -6.79 -7.09 9.54
CA GLN A 64 -6.75 -7.81 10.81
C GLN A 64 -5.49 -7.45 11.62
N LEU A 65 -4.34 -7.27 10.97
CA LEU A 65 -3.13 -6.74 11.61
C LEU A 65 -3.38 -5.35 12.21
N VAL A 66 -3.99 -4.44 11.44
CA VAL A 66 -4.36 -3.10 11.89
C VAL A 66 -5.31 -3.14 13.10
N ALA A 67 -6.32 -4.00 13.06
CA ALA A 67 -7.25 -4.19 14.18
C ALA A 67 -6.52 -4.70 15.43
N LEU A 68 -5.60 -5.67 15.27
CA LEU A 68 -4.82 -6.23 16.36
C LEU A 68 -3.87 -5.20 16.99
N VAL A 69 -3.12 -4.44 16.17
CA VAL A 69 -2.27 -3.34 16.68
C VAL A 69 -3.11 -2.30 17.41
N SER A 70 -4.22 -1.86 16.82
CA SER A 70 -5.09 -0.83 17.42
C SER A 70 -5.67 -1.26 18.76
N SER A 71 -6.18 -2.50 18.83
CA SER A 71 -6.73 -3.06 20.08
C SER A 71 -5.65 -3.27 21.14
N SER A 72 -4.43 -3.63 20.72
CA SER A 72 -3.29 -3.78 21.63
C SER A 72 -2.80 -2.43 22.16
N MET A 73 -2.79 -1.38 21.35
CA MET A 73 -2.47 -0.01 21.80
C MET A 73 -3.43 0.50 22.88
N LEU A 74 -4.72 0.14 22.80
CA LEU A 74 -5.72 0.51 23.80
C LEU A 74 -5.49 -0.12 25.17
N LYS A 75 -4.66 -1.17 25.28
CA LYS A 75 -4.27 -1.72 26.59
C LYS A 75 -3.36 -0.79 27.38
N PHE A 76 -2.68 0.14 26.70
CA PHE A 76 -1.70 1.06 27.29
C PHE A 76 -2.17 2.51 27.30
N ASN A 77 -3.15 2.84 26.48
CA ASN A 77 -3.62 4.21 26.29
C ASN A 77 -5.15 4.23 26.18
N ASP A 78 -5.79 5.19 26.84
CA ASP A 78 -7.20 5.47 26.60
C ASP A 78 -7.41 6.05 25.19
N SER A 79 -8.59 5.81 24.60
CA SER A 79 -8.92 6.30 23.26
C SER A 79 -8.90 7.82 23.11
N SER A 80 -9.00 8.55 24.23
CA SER A 80 -8.94 10.01 24.28
C SER A 80 -7.53 10.56 24.49
N SER A 81 -6.53 9.69 24.77
CA SER A 81 -5.16 10.12 25.02
C SER A 81 -4.51 10.67 23.75
N GLU A 82 -3.64 11.68 23.92
CA GLU A 82 -2.96 12.29 22.78
C GLU A 82 -2.07 11.28 22.06
N ARG A 83 -1.39 10.40 22.81
CA ARG A 83 -0.60 9.30 22.24
C ARG A 83 -1.43 8.39 21.34
N PHE A 84 -2.64 8.02 21.76
CA PHE A 84 -3.50 7.18 20.95
C PHE A 84 -4.03 7.92 19.72
N LYS A 85 -4.36 9.22 19.82
CA LYS A 85 -4.76 10.04 18.68
C LYS A 85 -3.66 10.16 17.64
N GLU A 86 -2.42 10.41 18.06
CA GLU A 86 -1.26 10.45 17.17
C GLU A 86 -1.01 9.11 16.48
N PHE A 87 -1.11 8.00 17.23
CA PHE A 87 -1.04 6.64 16.67
C PHE A 87 -2.13 6.43 15.61
N ARG A 88 -3.39 6.78 15.94
CA ARG A 88 -4.53 6.66 15.02
C ARG A 88 -4.36 7.52 13.77
N TYR A 89 -3.77 8.71 13.91
CA TYR A 89 -3.47 9.58 12.78
C TYR A 89 -2.45 8.92 11.84
N ALA A 90 -1.33 8.41 12.36
CA ALA A 90 -0.34 7.71 11.55
C ALA A 90 -0.95 6.48 10.84
N LEU A 91 -1.77 5.71 11.57
CA LEU A 91 -2.47 4.56 11.03
C LEU A 91 -3.44 4.94 9.90
N ALA A 92 -4.22 6.00 10.07
CA ALA A 92 -5.13 6.48 9.03
C ALA A 92 -4.39 6.88 7.73
N LYS A 93 -3.14 7.36 7.86
CA LYS A 93 -2.29 7.64 6.68
C LYS A 93 -1.78 6.38 5.99
N LEU A 94 -1.64 5.27 6.71
CA LEU A 94 -1.38 3.97 6.09
C LEU A 94 -2.63 3.40 5.43
N ASP A 95 -3.83 3.62 5.98
CA ASP A 95 -5.09 3.25 5.33
C ASP A 95 -5.30 4.00 4.00
N GLU A 96 -4.94 5.29 3.94
CA GLU A 96 -4.89 6.07 2.68
C GLU A 96 -3.96 5.43 1.65
N PHE A 97 -2.78 4.97 2.09
CA PHE A 97 -1.79 4.31 1.24
C PHE A 97 -2.25 2.94 0.74
N GLU A 98 -2.83 2.10 1.62
CA GLU A 98 -3.38 0.80 1.23
C GLU A 98 -4.54 0.93 0.24
N LYS A 99 -5.35 1.99 0.39
CA LYS A 99 -6.39 2.31 -0.60
C LYS A 99 -5.77 2.62 -1.98
N LEU A 100 -4.73 3.45 -2.03
CA LEU A 100 -4.00 3.72 -3.26
C LEU A 100 -3.43 2.44 -3.87
N ARG A 101 -2.74 1.62 -3.08
CA ARG A 101 -2.16 0.34 -3.54
C ARG A 101 -3.24 -0.57 -4.13
N ASN A 102 -4.39 -0.70 -3.48
CA ASN A 102 -5.51 -1.50 -4.01
C ASN A 102 -6.09 -0.91 -5.30
N ASP A 103 -6.16 0.42 -5.40
CA ASP A 103 -6.54 1.07 -6.64
C ASP A 103 -5.53 0.82 -7.76
N LEU A 104 -4.23 0.80 -7.46
CA LEU A 104 -3.17 0.43 -8.40
C LEU A 104 -3.27 -1.02 -8.85
N ALA A 105 -3.36 -1.96 -7.91
CA ALA A 105 -3.30 -3.41 -8.18
C ALA A 105 -4.51 -3.96 -8.95
N HIS A 106 -5.69 -3.36 -8.78
CA HIS A 106 -6.95 -3.89 -9.33
C HIS A 106 -7.49 -3.09 -10.52
N SER A 107 -6.62 -2.42 -11.26
CA SER A 107 -7.00 -1.58 -12.40
C SER A 107 -6.27 -1.95 -13.66
N ILE A 108 -6.88 -1.62 -14.80
CA ILE A 108 -6.23 -1.69 -16.10
C ILE A 108 -5.50 -0.37 -16.31
N TRP A 109 -4.25 -0.44 -16.73
CA TRP A 109 -3.39 0.72 -16.95
C TRP A 109 -3.09 0.89 -18.44
N MET A 110 -3.26 2.11 -18.92
CA MET A 110 -3.00 2.54 -20.30
C MET A 110 -1.93 3.64 -20.31
N HIS A 111 -1.41 3.98 -21.49
CA HIS A 111 -0.44 5.07 -21.64
C HIS A 111 -0.96 6.39 -21.07
N SER A 112 -0.03 7.29 -20.78
CA SER A 112 -0.31 8.68 -20.45
C SER A 112 -1.20 9.33 -21.52
N PRO A 113 -2.10 10.27 -21.16
CA PRO A 113 -2.82 11.10 -22.12
C PRO A 113 -1.91 11.78 -23.14
N ASP A 114 -0.66 12.08 -22.74
CA ASP A 114 0.36 12.72 -23.59
C ASP A 114 1.04 11.76 -24.59
N GLY A 115 0.74 10.46 -24.52
CA GLY A 115 1.19 9.43 -25.45
C GLY A 115 2.00 8.30 -24.81
N ILE A 116 2.44 7.37 -25.67
CA ILE A 116 3.19 6.16 -25.28
C ILE A 116 4.52 6.53 -24.65
N GLY A 117 4.81 5.93 -23.49
CA GLY A 117 6.07 6.10 -22.75
C GLY A 117 6.26 7.50 -22.14
N LYS A 118 5.26 8.38 -22.23
CA LYS A 118 5.27 9.67 -21.54
C LYS A 118 4.96 9.50 -20.06
N SER A 119 5.30 10.52 -19.27
CA SER A 119 5.15 10.48 -17.81
C SER A 119 3.68 10.29 -17.42
N GLY A 120 3.48 9.47 -16.39
CA GLY A 120 2.16 9.13 -15.88
C GLY A 120 1.49 7.97 -16.61
N ALA A 121 0.27 7.66 -16.17
CA ALA A 121 -0.56 6.63 -16.78
C ALA A 121 -2.05 6.94 -16.58
N LYS A 122 -2.87 6.40 -17.50
CA LYS A 122 -4.32 6.46 -17.38
C LYS A 122 -4.85 5.15 -16.83
N ARG A 123 -5.52 5.24 -15.69
CA ARG A 123 -6.26 4.15 -15.05
C ARG A 123 -7.61 4.01 -15.72
N MET A 124 -7.97 2.80 -16.13
CA MET A 124 -9.33 2.44 -16.54
C MET A 124 -9.90 1.42 -15.56
N LYS A 125 -11.03 1.76 -14.95
CA LYS A 125 -11.78 0.89 -14.05
C LYS A 125 -13.19 0.68 -14.57
N THR A 126 -13.50 -0.57 -14.91
CA THR A 126 -14.85 -0.96 -15.31
C THR A 126 -15.59 -1.49 -14.11
N THR A 127 -16.75 -0.92 -13.80
CA THR A 127 -17.64 -1.40 -12.73
C THR A 127 -19.00 -1.72 -13.31
N SER A 128 -19.56 -2.88 -12.95
CA SER A 128 -20.94 -3.24 -13.29
C SER A 128 -21.70 -3.47 -11.99
N LYS A 129 -22.65 -2.57 -11.66
CA LYS A 129 -23.49 -2.71 -10.47
C LYS A 129 -24.93 -2.90 -10.89
N ARG A 130 -25.63 -3.86 -10.26
CA ARG A 130 -27.03 -4.24 -10.58
C ARG A 130 -28.01 -3.05 -10.68
N LYS A 131 -27.79 -1.98 -9.91
CA LYS A 131 -28.62 -0.75 -9.92
C LYS A 131 -28.10 0.37 -10.84
N ALA A 132 -26.83 0.34 -11.23
CA ALA A 132 -26.16 1.47 -11.90
C ALA A 132 -25.61 1.12 -13.30
N GLY A 133 -25.80 -0.13 -13.75
CA GLY A 133 -25.29 -0.62 -15.02
C GLY A 133 -23.77 -0.68 -15.08
N LEU A 134 -23.25 -0.73 -16.30
CA LEU A 134 -21.83 -0.63 -16.62
C LEU A 134 -21.37 0.83 -16.53
N LYS A 135 -20.30 1.08 -15.80
CA LYS A 135 -19.61 2.38 -15.74
C LYS A 135 -18.12 2.18 -15.93
N VAL A 136 -17.55 2.97 -16.83
CA VAL A 136 -16.10 3.11 -17.00
C VAL A 136 -15.69 4.38 -16.26
N LEU A 137 -14.74 4.22 -15.33
CA LEU A 137 -14.09 5.32 -14.65
C LEU A 137 -12.67 5.45 -15.21
N GLU A 138 -12.30 6.67 -15.54
CA GLU A 138 -10.99 7.02 -16.04
C GLU A 138 -10.34 8.00 -15.07
N GLU A 139 -9.12 7.69 -14.62
CA GLU A 139 -8.36 8.53 -13.70
C GLU A 139 -6.92 8.62 -14.20
N GLU A 140 -6.30 9.78 -14.02
CA GLU A 140 -4.92 10.03 -14.43
C GLU A 140 -4.01 10.05 -13.19
N TYR A 141 -2.86 9.39 -13.29
CA TYR A 141 -1.86 9.35 -12.24
C TYR A 141 -0.54 9.87 -12.79
N SER A 142 0.00 10.91 -12.15
CA SER A 142 1.36 11.38 -12.43
C SER A 142 2.40 10.56 -11.65
N GLU A 143 3.61 10.48 -12.21
CA GLU A 143 4.75 9.87 -11.50
C GLU A 143 5.05 10.60 -10.18
N GLU A 144 4.91 11.92 -10.15
CA GLU A 144 5.16 12.75 -8.97
C GLU A 144 4.21 12.41 -7.82
N GLU A 145 2.92 12.17 -8.12
CA GLU A 145 1.94 11.78 -7.12
C GLU A 145 2.24 10.38 -6.58
N LEU A 146 2.58 9.42 -7.43
CA LEU A 146 2.99 8.08 -6.96
C LEU A 146 4.24 8.14 -6.09
N GLU A 147 5.24 8.92 -6.49
CA GLU A 147 6.48 9.09 -5.72
C GLU A 147 6.21 9.73 -4.36
N LYS A 148 5.35 10.75 -4.31
CA LYS A 148 4.93 11.40 -3.07
C LYS A 148 4.22 10.42 -2.16
N GLN A 149 3.31 9.59 -2.69
CA GLN A 149 2.56 8.62 -1.89
C GLN A 149 3.45 7.50 -1.36
N TRP A 150 4.37 6.98 -2.18
CA TRP A 150 5.39 6.02 -1.77
C TRP A 150 6.26 6.56 -0.61
N LYS A 151 6.75 7.80 -0.73
CA LYS A 151 7.50 8.49 0.34
C LYS A 151 6.65 8.67 1.61
N ARG A 152 5.38 9.05 1.47
CA ARG A 152 4.44 9.19 2.60
C ARG A 152 4.23 7.86 3.32
N GLY A 153 4.01 6.76 2.61
CA GLY A 153 3.88 5.43 3.22
C GLY A 153 5.10 5.07 4.08
N ASN A 154 6.31 5.36 3.59
CA ASN A 154 7.56 5.06 4.28
C ASN A 154 7.73 5.91 5.55
N PHE A 155 7.32 7.18 5.47
CA PHE A 155 7.33 8.07 6.62
C PHE A 155 6.34 7.58 7.68
N PHE A 156 5.08 7.33 7.31
CA PHE A 156 4.03 7.03 8.29
C PHE A 156 4.18 5.66 8.95
N ILE A 157 4.78 4.65 8.29
CA ILE A 157 5.06 3.38 8.96
C ILE A 157 6.13 3.53 10.05
N ARG A 158 7.15 4.35 9.80
CA ARG A 158 8.17 4.69 10.81
C ARG A 158 7.57 5.48 11.97
N GLU A 159 6.70 6.45 11.66
CA GLU A 159 6.01 7.22 12.68
C GLU A 159 5.07 6.36 13.53
N LEU A 160 4.35 5.41 12.92
CA LEU A 160 3.53 4.44 13.63
C LEU A 160 4.37 3.65 14.64
N ARG A 161 5.48 3.07 14.18
CA ARG A 161 6.39 2.28 15.02
C ARG A 161 6.94 3.08 16.20
N LYS A 162 7.41 4.30 15.98
CA LYS A 162 7.90 5.18 17.06
C LYS A 162 6.88 5.38 18.17
N ARG A 163 5.59 5.54 17.82
CA ARG A 163 4.49 5.72 18.80
C ARG A 163 4.19 4.45 19.58
N VAL A 164 4.33 3.30 18.94
CA VAL A 164 4.25 1.99 19.61
C VAL A 164 5.42 1.81 20.57
N GLU A 165 6.65 2.08 20.13
CA GLU A 165 7.86 2.00 20.97
C GLU A 165 7.75 2.93 22.19
N ALA A 166 7.33 4.17 22.01
CA ALA A 166 7.12 5.14 23.10
C ALA A 166 6.02 4.75 24.09
N THR A 167 5.15 3.79 23.72
CA THR A 167 4.09 3.28 24.58
C THR A 167 4.57 2.13 25.47
N VAL A 168 5.53 1.34 24.99
CA VAL A 168 6.06 0.16 25.70
C VAL A 168 7.40 0.42 26.40
N SER A 169 7.99 1.60 26.18
CA SER A 169 9.21 2.07 26.84
C SER A 169 8.97 2.59 28.26
#